data_AF-A0A519W805-F1
#
_entry.id   AF-A0A519W805-F1
#
_cell.length_a   1.000
_cell.length_b   1.000
_cell.length_c   1.000
_cell.angle_alpha   90.00
_cell.angle_beta   90.00
_cell.angle_gamma   90.00
#
_symmetry.space_group_name_H-M   'P 1'
#
loop_
_entity.id
_entity.type
_entity.pdbx_description
1 polymer ?
#
loop_
_entity_poly.entity_id
_entity_poly.type
_entity_poly.pdbx_seq_one_letter_code
_entity_poly.pdbx_strand_id
1 'polypeptide(L)'
;DLERQVRVEGIVEKLDKETSEEYFLTRPVASQIGAVASPQSQVIPDRKFLEEKFEDLKLKSEGKSIPKPAHWGGYLVKPTRIEFWQGRRSRLHDRINFELVKGNWVKTRLAP
;
A
#
# COMPACT_ATOMS: atom_id res chain seq x y z
N ASP A 1 8.20 1.74 -23.04
CA ASP A 1 7.54 1.05 -21.92
C ASP A 1 8.36 -0.19 -21.55
N LEU A 2 8.39 -0.60 -20.28
CA LEU A 2 9.23 -1.73 -19.84
C LEU A 2 8.65 -3.09 -20.26
N GLU A 3 7.37 -3.13 -20.64
CA GLU A 3 6.62 -4.36 -20.95
C GLU A 3 6.78 -5.41 -19.83
N ARG A 4 6.69 -4.98 -18.57
CA ARG A 4 6.85 -5.85 -17.40
C ARG A 4 5.64 -5.77 -16.51
N GLN A 5 5.24 -6.91 -15.98
CA GLN A 5 4.25 -7.00 -14.91
C GLN A 5 4.75 -7.97 -13.85
N VAL A 6 4.54 -7.61 -12.58
CA VAL A 6 4.74 -8.50 -11.44
C VAL A 6 3.40 -8.69 -10.76
N ARG A 7 2.99 -9.93 -10.53
CA ARG A 7 1.83 -10.28 -9.70
C ARG A 7 2.33 -10.92 -8.42
N VAL A 8 1.81 -10.48 -7.29
CA VAL A 8 2.10 -11.06 -5.98
C VAL A 8 0.78 -11.48 -5.36
N GLU A 9 0.68 -12.75 -4.98
CA GLU A 9 -0.44 -13.33 -4.26
C GLU A 9 0.11 -13.88 -2.93
N GLY A 10 -0.66 -13.72 -1.86
CA GLY A 10 -0.15 -14.05 -0.53
C GLY A 10 -1.16 -13.85 0.57
N ILE A 11 -0.75 -14.23 1.78
CA ILE A 11 -1.53 -14.04 3.00
C ILE A 11 -1.30 -12.61 3.48
N VAL A 12 -2.39 -11.92 3.80
CA VAL A 12 -2.34 -10.55 4.33
C VAL A 12 -2.29 -10.61 5.85
N GLU A 13 -1.33 -9.90 6.44
CA GLU A 13 -1.23 -9.70 7.87
C GLU A 13 -1.21 -8.21 8.19
N LYS A 14 -1.83 -7.81 9.30
CA LYS A 14 -1.76 -6.43 9.78
C LYS A 14 -0.41 -6.21 10.43
N LEU A 15 0.26 -5.10 10.11
CA LEU A 15 1.49 -4.73 10.81
C LEU A 15 1.16 -4.39 12.27
N ASP A 16 2.14 -4.61 13.14
CA ASP A 16 2.08 -4.14 14.52
C ASP A 16 1.96 -2.61 14.58
N LYS A 17 1.53 -2.14 15.75
CA LYS A 17 1.20 -0.74 15.96
C LYS A 17 2.46 0.11 15.89
N GLU A 18 3.54 -0.38 16.48
CA GLU A 18 4.82 0.29 16.63
C GLU A 18 5.46 0.55 15.26
N THR A 19 5.54 -0.46 14.40
CA THR A 19 6.02 -0.34 13.01
C THR A 19 5.17 0.65 12.22
N SER A 20 3.85 0.59 12.39
CA SER A 20 2.94 1.53 11.71
C SER A 20 3.11 2.96 12.21
N GLU A 21 3.39 3.15 13.50
CA GLU A 21 3.58 4.46 14.14
C GLU A 21 4.92 5.08 13.75
N GLU A 22 5.99 4.31 13.75
CA GLU A 22 7.29 4.73 13.25
C GLU A 22 7.18 5.19 11.79
N TYR A 23 6.60 4.35 10.91
CA TYR A 23 6.42 4.72 9.51
C TYR A 23 5.55 5.97 9.34
N PHE A 24 4.45 6.11 10.09
CA PHE A 24 3.57 7.28 10.02
C PHE A 24 4.35 8.58 10.29
N LEU A 25 5.20 8.59 11.30
CA LEU A 25 5.97 9.77 11.71
C LEU A 25 7.03 10.17 10.67
N THR A 26 7.48 9.26 9.81
CA THR A 26 8.40 9.59 8.70
C THR A 26 7.73 10.35 7.55
N ARG A 27 6.39 10.31 7.46
CA ARG A 27 5.65 10.90 6.33
C ARG A 27 5.68 12.42 6.40
N PRO A 28 5.60 13.14 5.26
CA PRO A 28 5.43 14.60 5.27
C PRO A 28 4.23 15.02 6.14
N VAL A 29 4.34 16.15 6.85
CA VAL A 29 3.29 16.64 7.76
C VAL A 29 1.93 16.72 7.08
N ALA A 30 1.85 17.23 5.85
CA ALA A 30 0.61 17.28 5.08
C ALA A 30 0.00 15.88 4.83
N SER A 31 0.83 14.85 4.63
CA SER A 31 0.38 13.46 4.48
C SER A 31 -0.13 12.86 5.79
N GLN A 32 0.44 13.27 6.93
CA GLN A 32 -0.05 12.89 8.25
C GLN A 32 -1.41 13.54 8.51
N ILE A 33 -1.55 14.85 8.29
CA ILE A 33 -2.82 15.59 8.43
C ILE A 33 -3.90 14.98 7.54
N GLY A 34 -3.60 14.72 6.25
CA GLY A 34 -4.57 14.14 5.33
C GLY A 34 -5.10 12.77 5.78
N ALA A 35 -4.25 11.96 6.41
CA ALA A 35 -4.65 10.68 6.99
C ALA A 35 -5.56 10.82 8.22
N VAL A 36 -5.46 11.93 8.97
CA VAL A 36 -6.38 12.24 10.08
C VAL A 36 -7.69 12.86 9.57
N ALA A 37 -7.59 13.76 8.58
CA ALA A 37 -8.71 14.54 8.07
C ALA A 37 -9.73 13.71 7.28
N SER A 38 -9.25 12.77 6.47
CA SER A 38 -10.06 12.02 5.51
C SER A 38 -10.62 10.72 6.09
N PRO A 39 -11.96 10.59 6.26
CA PRO A 39 -12.59 9.32 6.58
C PRO A 39 -12.64 8.44 5.31
N GLN A 40 -11.51 7.81 4.98
CA GLN A 40 -11.33 7.09 3.72
C GLN A 40 -12.53 6.19 3.38
N SER A 41 -13.06 6.34 2.17
CA SER A 41 -14.18 5.59 1.59
C SER A 41 -15.56 5.83 2.22
N GLN A 42 -15.70 6.79 3.14
CA GLN A 42 -17.01 7.20 3.67
C GLN A 42 -17.64 8.30 2.81
N VAL A 43 -18.98 8.35 2.79
CA VAL A 43 -19.74 9.43 2.17
C VAL A 43 -19.52 10.73 2.95
N ILE A 44 -19.21 11.80 2.25
CA ILE A 44 -19.00 13.16 2.79
C ILE A 44 -19.86 14.15 2.00
N PRO A 45 -20.24 15.30 2.57
CA PRO A 45 -21.16 16.23 1.92
C PRO A 45 -20.59 16.86 0.65
N ASP A 46 -19.31 17.25 0.67
CA ASP A 46 -18.64 17.89 -0.45
C ASP A 46 -17.11 17.92 -0.23
N ARG A 47 -16.39 18.55 -1.16
CA ARG A 47 -14.94 18.77 -1.08
C ARG A 47 -14.54 19.77 0.01
N LYS A 48 -15.35 20.80 0.25
CA LYS A 48 -15.07 21.88 1.21
C LYS A 48 -14.93 21.33 2.63
N PHE A 49 -15.74 20.33 2.98
CA PHE A 49 -15.63 19.60 4.24
C PHE A 49 -14.23 19.02 4.50
N LEU A 50 -13.55 18.46 3.48
CA LEU A 50 -12.20 17.94 3.63
C LEU A 50 -11.17 19.07 3.76
N GLU A 51 -11.32 20.14 2.98
CA GLU A 51 -10.43 21.30 3.00
C GLU A 51 -10.48 22.02 4.36
N GLU A 52 -11.67 22.23 4.91
CA GLU A 52 -11.87 22.83 6.24
C GLU A 52 -11.26 21.96 7.35
N LYS A 53 -11.50 20.64 7.33
CA LYS A 53 -10.86 19.71 8.28
C LYS A 53 -9.34 19.71 8.19
N PHE A 54 -8.81 19.77 6.97
CA PHE A 54 -7.37 19.78 6.76
C PHE A 54 -6.73 21.04 7.35
N GLU A 55 -7.27 22.23 7.04
CA GLU A 55 -6.73 23.48 7.57
C GLU A 55 -6.91 23.61 9.08
N ASP A 56 -8.04 23.18 9.65
CA ASP A 56 -8.25 23.13 11.10
C ASP A 56 -7.19 22.26 11.80
N LEU A 57 -6.95 21.06 11.28
CA LEU A 57 -5.93 20.15 11.83
C LEU A 57 -4.52 20.69 11.65
N LYS A 58 -4.22 21.32 10.52
CA LYS A 58 -2.93 21.96 10.25
C LYS A 58 -2.63 23.07 11.27
N LEU A 59 -3.58 23.95 11.54
CA LEU A 59 -3.44 24.99 12.56
C LEU A 59 -3.27 24.38 13.96
N LYS A 60 -4.05 23.35 14.32
CA LYS A 60 -3.96 22.69 15.64
C LYS A 60 -2.65 21.94 15.88
N SER A 61 -2.05 21.43 14.80
CA SER A 61 -0.83 20.63 14.82
C SER A 61 0.46 21.43 14.58
N GLU A 62 0.37 22.74 14.41
CA GLU A 62 1.54 23.58 14.20
C GLU A 62 2.52 23.47 15.38
N GLY A 63 3.78 23.11 15.07
CA GLY A 63 4.83 22.87 16.06
C GLY A 63 4.65 21.62 16.93
N LYS A 64 3.69 20.74 16.62
CA LYS A 64 3.40 19.52 17.38
C LYS A 64 3.51 18.26 16.53
N SER A 65 3.80 17.13 17.18
CA SER A 65 3.68 15.83 16.55
C SER A 65 2.21 15.46 16.34
N ILE A 66 1.88 14.89 15.18
CA ILE A 66 0.54 14.39 14.87
C ILE A 66 0.51 12.91 15.20
N PRO A 67 -0.35 12.46 16.14
CA PRO A 67 -0.44 11.04 16.46
C PRO A 67 -1.06 10.27 15.29
N LYS A 68 -0.58 9.05 15.08
CA LYS A 68 -1.16 8.13 14.09
C LYS A 68 -2.61 7.78 14.47
N PRO A 69 -3.60 7.97 13.59
CA PRO A 69 -4.97 7.53 13.86
C PRO A 69 -5.07 6.02 14.11
N ALA A 70 -6.05 5.60 14.94
CA ALA A 70 -6.25 4.18 15.26
C ALA A 70 -6.63 3.32 14.05
N HIS A 71 -7.34 3.91 13.08
CA HIS A 71 -7.75 3.23 11.84
C HIS A 71 -6.64 3.20 10.77
N TRP A 72 -5.54 3.94 10.97
CA TRP A 72 -4.43 3.99 10.04
C TRP A 72 -3.33 3.00 10.44
N GLY A 73 -2.79 2.28 9.47
CA GLY A 73 -1.68 1.34 9.67
C GLY A 73 -1.28 0.66 8.37
N GLY A 74 -0.30 -0.24 8.46
CA GLY A 74 0.15 -1.02 7.31
C GLY A 74 -0.36 -2.46 7.31
N TYR A 75 -0.27 -3.08 6.14
CA TYR A 75 -0.46 -4.52 5.96
C TYR A 75 0.77 -5.08 5.24
N LEU A 76 1.15 -6.30 5.60
CA LEU A 76 2.17 -7.09 4.94
C LEU A 76 1.49 -8.18 4.11
N VAL A 77 1.82 -8.27 2.82
CA VAL A 77 1.47 -9.43 2.01
C VAL A 77 2.64 -10.41 2.08
N LYS A 78 2.46 -11.55 2.76
CA LYS A 78 3.42 -12.65 2.77
C LYS A 78 3.24 -13.48 1.50
N PRO A 79 4.16 -13.38 0.51
CA PRO A 79 3.94 -13.98 -0.79
C PRO A 79 3.88 -15.51 -0.69
N THR A 80 2.83 -16.08 -1.25
CA THR A 80 2.73 -17.53 -1.52
C THR A 80 2.91 -17.81 -3.01
N ARG A 81 2.76 -16.79 -3.86
CA ARG A 81 3.00 -16.87 -5.29
C ARG A 81 3.47 -15.53 -5.85
N ILE A 82 4.46 -15.56 -6.73
CA ILE A 82 4.97 -14.40 -7.46
C ILE A 82 5.10 -14.76 -8.94
N GLU A 83 4.47 -13.99 -9.80
CA GLU A 83 4.56 -14.16 -11.25
C GLU A 83 5.27 -12.96 -11.88
N PHE A 84 6.29 -13.24 -12.70
CA PHE A 84 6.96 -12.26 -13.53
C PHE A 84 6.54 -12.46 -14.97
N TRP A 85 5.93 -11.42 -15.55
CA TRP A 85 5.55 -11.38 -16.95
C TRP A 85 6.45 -10.37 -17.69
N GLN A 86 6.96 -10.76 -18.85
CA GLN A 86 7.73 -9.91 -19.75
C GLN A 86 7.18 -10.00 -21.17
N GLY A 87 6.81 -8.84 -21.70
CA GLY A 87 6.29 -8.67 -23.05
C GLY A 87 7.33 -9.01 -24.11
N ARG A 88 6.82 -9.46 -25.25
CA ARG A 88 7.57 -9.86 -26.44
C ARG A 88 6.74 -9.45 -27.65
N ARG A 89 7.41 -8.91 -28.68
CA ARG A 89 6.75 -8.48 -29.93
C ARG A 89 5.98 -9.59 -30.63
N SER A 90 6.45 -10.83 -30.52
CA SER A 90 5.82 -12.02 -31.12
C SER A 90 4.52 -12.46 -30.43
N ARG A 91 4.09 -11.78 -29.36
CA ARG A 91 2.99 -12.21 -28.44
C ARG A 91 3.28 -13.49 -27.66
N LEU A 92 4.46 -14.09 -27.84
CA LEU A 92 4.95 -15.21 -27.04
C LEU A 92 5.63 -14.67 -25.77
N HIS A 93 4.84 -14.09 -24.87
CA HIS A 93 5.32 -13.50 -23.63
C HIS A 93 5.99 -14.51 -22.70
N ASP A 94 6.99 -14.05 -21.96
CA ASP A 94 7.61 -14.84 -20.92
C ASP A 94 6.78 -14.72 -19.63
N ARG A 95 6.34 -15.85 -19.09
CA ARG A 95 5.67 -15.90 -17.78
C ARG A 95 6.40 -16.89 -16.87
N ILE A 96 7.12 -16.36 -15.91
CA ILE A 96 7.86 -17.13 -14.90
C ILE A 96 7.11 -17.04 -13.58
N ASN A 97 6.57 -18.17 -13.14
CA ASN A 97 5.77 -18.29 -11.94
C ASN A 97 6.59 -18.95 -10.82
N PHE A 98 6.55 -18.38 -9.63
CA PHE A 98 7.11 -18.94 -8.41
C PHE A 98 5.96 -19.20 -7.43
N GLU A 99 5.85 -20.43 -6.94
CA GLU A 99 4.87 -20.82 -5.91
C GLU A 99 5.56 -21.42 -4.71
N LEU A 100 5.10 -21.05 -3.51
CA LEU A 100 5.65 -21.57 -2.27
C LEU A 100 4.95 -22.89 -1.91
N VAL A 101 5.64 -24.01 -2.11
CA VAL A 101 5.14 -25.36 -1.84
C VAL A 101 5.95 -25.97 -0.70
N LYS A 102 5.29 -26.25 0.43
CA LYS A 102 5.94 -26.82 1.64
C LYS A 102 7.22 -26.06 2.05
N GLY A 103 7.15 -24.73 2.03
CA GLY A 103 8.27 -23.85 2.40
C GLY A 103 9.35 -23.66 1.33
N ASN A 104 9.21 -24.28 0.15
CA ASN A 104 10.17 -24.16 -0.94
C ASN A 104 9.55 -23.46 -2.14
N TRP A 105 10.30 -22.55 -2.77
CA TRP A 105 9.86 -21.88 -3.99
C TRP A 105 10.04 -22.81 -5.20
N VAL A 106 8.93 -23.12 -5.87
CA VAL A 106 8.91 -23.91 -7.09
C VAL A 106 8.72 -22.98 -8.28
N LYS A 107 9.65 -23.02 -9.22
CA LYS A 107 9.60 -22.23 -10.46
C LYS A 107 8.93 -23.02 -11.58
N THR A 108 7.98 -22.41 -12.27
CA THR A 108 7.33 -22.94 -13.47
C THR A 108 7.25 -21.88 -14.56
N ARG A 109 7.10 -22.32 -15.82
CA ARG A 109 6.80 -21.43 -16.95
C ARG A 109 5.33 -21.59 -17.32
N LEU A 110 4.64 -20.48 -17.51
CA LEU A 110 3.25 -20.46 -17.98
C LEU A 110 3.22 -20.05 -19.45
N ALA A 111 2.20 -20.51 -20.18
CA ALA A 111 1.89 -20.00 -21.51
C ALA A 111 1.46 -18.51 -21.41
N PRO A 112 1.82 -17.67 -22.41
CA PRO A 112 1.56 -16.23 -22.40
C PRO A 112 0.08 -15.86 -22.29
#